data_AF-A0A7X2T338-F1
#
_entry.id   AF-A0A7X2T338-F1
#
_cell.length_a   1.000
_cell.length_b   1.000
_cell.length_c   1.000
_cell.angle_alpha   90.00
_cell.angle_beta   90.00
_cell.angle_gamma   90.00
#
_symmetry.space_group_name_H-M   'P 1'
#
loop_
_entity.id
_entity.type
_entity.pdbx_description
1 polymer ?
#
loop_
_entity_poly.entity_id
_entity_poly.type
_entity_poly.pdbx_seq_one_letter_code
_entity_poly.pdbx_strand_id
1 'polypeptide(L)'
;MKVQINSNTVKETNQVWGYNDITCMAMEEFAEAIQAVNKVKRFPKDSKMYEKLNEEIADVLVIIDQLEELGMVDQNAVQQFIDFKQKRQASRNREMLSLKAK
;
A
#
# COMPACT_ATOMS: atom_id res chain seq x y z
N MET A 1 6.99 -11.69 -7.20
CA MET A 1 5.60 -12.14 -7.30
C MET A 1 4.76 -10.94 -7.71
N LYS A 2 4.05 -11.00 -8.83
CA LYS A 2 3.01 -10.00 -9.14
C LYS A 2 1.73 -10.53 -8.49
N VAL A 3 1.22 -9.83 -7.49
CA VAL A 3 -0.09 -10.13 -6.89
C VAL A 3 -1.15 -9.94 -7.98
N GLN A 4 -2.14 -10.84 -8.03
CA GLN A 4 -3.24 -10.76 -9.00
C GLN A 4 -4.53 -10.46 -8.24
N ILE A 5 -5.20 -9.37 -8.62
CA ILE A 5 -6.49 -8.96 -8.06
C ILE A 5 -7.56 -9.21 -9.13
N ASN A 6 -8.69 -9.80 -8.73
CA ASN A 6 -9.80 -10.06 -9.65
C ASN A 6 -10.65 -8.80 -9.83
N SER A 7 -10.45 -8.11 -10.96
CA SER A 7 -11.19 -6.90 -11.31
C SER A 7 -12.71 -7.05 -11.34
N ASN A 8 -13.24 -8.24 -11.69
CA ASN A 8 -14.70 -8.47 -11.66
C ASN A 8 -15.22 -8.42 -10.21
N THR A 9 -14.50 -9.06 -9.29
CA THR A 9 -14.84 -9.05 -7.86
C THR A 9 -14.76 -7.63 -7.27
N VAL A 10 -13.75 -6.86 -7.66
CA VAL A 10 -13.61 -5.45 -7.26
C VAL A 10 -14.80 -4.62 -7.74
N LYS A 11 -15.16 -4.74 -9.03
CA LYS A 11 -16.30 -4.05 -9.61
C LYS A 11 -17.62 -4.42 -8.94
N GLU A 12 -17.86 -5.72 -8.72
CA GLU A 12 -19.06 -6.21 -8.02
C GLU A 12 -19.13 -5.66 -6.58
N THR A 13 -17.99 -5.62 -5.89
CA THR A 13 -17.91 -5.10 -4.52
C THR A 13 -18.22 -3.60 -4.49
N ASN A 14 -17.62 -2.81 -5.38
CA ASN A 14 -17.90 -1.38 -5.46
C ASN A 14 -19.36 -1.08 -5.84
N GLN A 15 -19.99 -1.92 -6.67
CA GLN A 15 -21.40 -1.80 -7.00
C GLN A 15 -22.33 -2.08 -5.80
N VAL A 16 -21.94 -3.00 -4.92
CA VAL A 16 -22.72 -3.36 -3.72
C VAL A 16 -22.59 -2.32 -2.62
N TRP A 17 -21.37 -1.89 -2.31
CA TRP A 17 -21.07 -1.04 -1.15
C TRP A 17 -21.02 0.45 -1.49
N GLY A 18 -20.63 0.80 -2.72
CA GLY A 18 -20.61 2.19 -3.19
C GLY A 18 -19.54 3.07 -2.53
N TYR A 19 -19.50 4.32 -2.98
CA TYR A 19 -18.41 5.26 -2.67
C TYR A 19 -18.15 5.47 -1.17
N ASN A 20 -19.20 5.71 -0.36
CA ASN A 20 -19.03 6.04 1.05
C ASN A 20 -18.44 4.88 1.85
N ASP A 21 -18.91 3.66 1.60
CA ASP A 21 -18.46 2.49 2.34
C ASP A 21 -17.05 2.08 1.92
N ILE A 22 -16.76 2.07 0.61
CA ILE A 22 -15.40 1.79 0.11
C ILE A 22 -14.39 2.81 0.65
N THR A 23 -14.74 4.10 0.66
CA THR A 23 -13.83 5.12 1.20
C THR A 23 -13.66 5.01 2.71
N CYS A 24 -14.69 4.55 3.45
CA CYS A 24 -14.56 4.23 4.87
C CYS A 24 -13.59 3.07 5.10
N MET A 25 -13.79 1.96 4.38
CA MET A 25 -12.91 0.79 4.44
C MET A 25 -11.46 1.16 4.07
N ALA A 26 -11.25 2.01 3.06
CA ALA A 26 -9.91 2.52 2.73
C ALA A 26 -9.20 3.16 3.91
N MET A 27 -9.89 3.99 4.70
CA MET A 27 -9.29 4.58 5.89
C MET A 27 -8.94 3.53 6.94
N GLU A 28 -9.81 2.53 7.12
CA GLU A 28 -9.62 1.43 8.06
C GLU A 28 -8.40 0.58 7.68
N GLU A 29 -8.33 0.09 6.44
CA GLU A 29 -7.21 -0.74 5.96
C GLU A 29 -5.86 0.01 6.02
N PHE A 30 -5.85 1.31 5.70
CA PHE A 30 -4.63 2.11 5.87
C PHE A 30 -4.23 2.24 7.34
N ALA A 31 -5.18 2.36 8.26
CA ALA A 31 -4.91 2.42 9.69
C ALA A 31 -4.42 1.06 10.24
N GLU A 32 -4.99 -0.06 9.79
CA GLU A 32 -4.56 -1.40 10.20
C GLU A 32 -3.15 -1.72 9.70
N ALA A 33 -2.82 -1.38 8.45
CA ALA A 33 -1.46 -1.50 7.91
C ALA A 33 -0.43 -0.71 8.73
N ILE A 34 -0.76 0.53 9.15
CA ILE A 34 0.10 1.31 10.05
C ILE A 34 0.34 0.56 11.37
N GLN A 35 -0.70 -0.01 11.96
CA GLN A 35 -0.59 -0.76 13.21
C GLN A 35 0.24 -2.04 13.03
N ALA A 36 0.07 -2.77 11.93
CA ALA A 36 0.82 -3.99 11.65
C ALA A 36 2.32 -3.72 11.46
N VAL A 37 2.69 -2.66 10.73
CA VAL A 37 4.09 -2.21 10.60
C VAL A 37 4.69 -1.90 11.98
N ASN A 38 3.95 -1.21 12.85
CA ASN A 38 4.41 -0.91 14.20
C ASN A 38 4.58 -2.18 15.05
N LYS A 39 3.69 -3.17 14.92
CA LYS A 39 3.79 -4.46 15.62
C LYS A 39 5.03 -5.24 15.18
N VAL A 40 5.29 -5.34 13.88
CA VAL A 40 6.52 -5.97 13.34
C VAL A 40 7.78 -5.27 13.88
N LYS A 41 7.80 -3.93 13.89
CA LYS A 41 8.90 -3.16 14.45
C LYS A 41 9.15 -3.46 15.93
N ARG A 42 8.07 -3.62 16.73
CA ARG A 42 8.17 -3.90 18.18
C ARG A 42 8.57 -5.34 18.47
N PHE A 43 8.11 -6.30 17.67
CA PHE A 43 8.32 -7.72 17.89
C PHE A 43 8.93 -8.39 16.65
N PRO A 44 10.17 -8.05 16.26
CA PRO A 44 10.75 -8.46 14.96
C PRO A 44 11.09 -9.95 14.88
N LYS A 45 11.00 -10.70 15.98
CA LYS A 45 11.23 -12.16 16.06
C LYS A 45 9.93 -12.97 16.08
N ASP A 46 8.77 -12.32 16.13
CA ASP A 46 7.46 -12.98 16.17
C ASP A 46 6.91 -13.10 14.73
N SER A 47 6.88 -14.32 14.20
CA SER A 47 6.39 -14.60 12.84
C SER A 47 4.93 -14.21 12.64
N LYS A 48 4.11 -14.24 13.70
CA LYS A 48 2.68 -13.87 13.62
C LYS A 48 2.49 -12.40 13.29
N MET A 49 3.42 -11.53 13.69
CA MET A 49 3.34 -10.11 13.34
C MET A 49 3.58 -9.89 11.85
N TYR A 50 4.44 -10.71 11.22
CA TYR A 50 4.66 -10.65 9.78
C TYR A 50 3.50 -11.26 8.99
N GLU A 51 2.87 -12.32 9.50
CA GLU A 51 1.63 -12.86 8.92
C GLU A 51 0.53 -11.80 8.90
N LYS A 52 0.31 -11.10 10.03
CA LYS A 52 -0.65 -10.00 10.09
C LYS A 52 -0.27 -8.86 9.14
N LEU A 53 1.01 -8.48 9.07
CA LEU A 53 1.45 -7.47 8.10
C LEU A 53 1.16 -7.89 6.65
N ASN A 54 1.35 -9.17 6.29
CA ASN A 54 1.06 -9.63 4.94
C ASN A 54 -0.44 -9.58 4.62
N GLU A 55 -1.30 -9.88 5.60
CA GLU A 55 -2.75 -9.71 5.51
C GLU A 55 -3.10 -8.25 5.24
N GLU A 56 -2.65 -7.32 6.09
CA GLU A 56 -2.95 -5.88 5.89
C GLU A 56 -2.41 -5.32 4.57
N ILE A 57 -1.27 -5.82 4.10
CA ILE A 57 -0.73 -5.41 2.80
C ILE A 57 -1.60 -5.94 1.66
N ALA A 58 -2.19 -7.14 1.80
CA ALA A 58 -3.16 -7.64 0.84
C ALA A 58 -4.41 -6.78 0.82
N ASP A 59 -4.93 -6.39 1.99
CA ASP A 59 -6.11 -5.53 2.11
C ASP A 59 -5.86 -4.14 1.51
N VAL A 60 -4.69 -3.54 1.78
CA VAL A 60 -4.25 -2.28 1.16
C VAL A 60 -4.14 -2.38 -0.37
N LEU A 61 -3.68 -3.51 -0.91
CA LEU A 61 -3.61 -3.68 -2.36
C LEU A 61 -5.00 -3.78 -2.99
N VAL A 62 -5.92 -4.50 -2.36
CA VAL A 62 -7.32 -4.64 -2.82
C VAL A 62 -8.05 -3.30 -2.76
N ILE A 63 -7.93 -2.57 -1.65
CA ILE A 63 -8.64 -1.30 -1.46
C ILE A 63 -8.11 -0.21 -2.41
N ILE A 64 -6.84 -0.26 -2.80
CA ILE A 64 -6.31 0.63 -3.86
C ILE A 64 -6.94 0.32 -5.23
N ASP A 65 -7.13 -0.95 -5.58
CA ASP A 65 -7.80 -1.36 -6.84
C ASP A 65 -9.28 -0.90 -6.83
N GLN A 66 -9.94 -0.99 -5.67
CA GLN A 66 -11.29 -0.46 -5.47
C GLN A 66 -11.35 1.07 -5.60
N LEU A 67 -10.39 1.80 -5.04
CA LEU A 67 -10.31 3.26 -5.20
C LEU A 67 -10.03 3.69 -6.65
N GLU A 68 -9.27 2.88 -7.40
CA GLU A 68 -9.07 3.08 -8.84
C GLU A 68 -10.36 2.87 -9.63
N GLU A 69 -11.10 1.79 -9.36
CA GLU A 69 -12.39 1.53 -10.03
C GLU A 69 -13.41 2.65 -9.76
N LEU A 70 -13.41 3.23 -8.55
CA LEU A 70 -14.21 4.42 -8.22
C LEU A 70 -13.74 5.70 -8.91
N GLY A 71 -12.63 5.66 -9.67
CA GLY A 71 -12.05 6.82 -10.35
C GLY A 71 -11.32 7.80 -9.41
N MET A 72 -11.00 7.39 -8.18
CA MET A 72 -10.30 8.23 -7.21
C MET A 72 -8.78 8.16 -7.38
N VAL A 73 -8.28 7.09 -7.99
CA VAL A 73 -6.86 6.85 -8.24
C VAL A 73 -6.63 6.67 -9.74
N ASP A 74 -5.73 7.50 -10.29
CA ASP A 74 -5.23 7.35 -11.67
C ASP A 74 -3.85 6.69 -11.64
N GLN A 75 -3.75 5.47 -12.17
CA GLN A 75 -2.50 4.72 -12.23
C GLN A 75 -1.39 5.47 -12.96
N ASN A 76 -1.70 6.24 -14.00
CA ASN A 76 -0.70 6.99 -14.75
C ASN A 76 -0.10 8.10 -13.89
N ALA A 77 -0.95 8.86 -13.21
CA ALA A 77 -0.51 9.89 -12.26
C ALA A 77 0.30 9.28 -11.10
N VAL A 78 -0.17 8.16 -10.53
CA VAL A 78 0.56 7.44 -9.46
C VAL A 78 1.95 7.01 -9.95
N GLN A 79 2.06 6.45 -11.16
CA GLN A 79 3.35 6.02 -11.71
C GLN A 79 4.33 7.19 -11.88
N GLN A 80 3.87 8.34 -12.34
CA GLN A 80 4.69 9.55 -12.43
C GLN A 80 5.25 9.97 -11.06
N PHE A 81 4.42 9.93 -10.02
CA PHE A 81 4.87 10.22 -8.65
C PHE A 81 5.83 9.16 -8.10
N ILE A 82 5.65 7.88 -8.44
CA ILE A 82 6.58 6.80 -8.08
C ILE A 82 7.95 7.08 -8.68
N ASP A 83 8.02 7.36 -9.99
CA ASP A 83 9.28 7.63 -10.70
C ASP A 83 10.03 8.82 -10.07
N PHE A 84 9.29 9.90 -9.80
CA PHE A 84 9.85 11.08 -9.14
C PHE A 84 10.40 10.75 -7.73
N LYS A 85 9.61 10.04 -6.91
CA LYS A 85 10.01 9.66 -5.54
C LYS A 85 11.21 8.71 -5.55
N GLN A 86 11.29 7.77 -6.48
CA GLN A 86 12.41 6.83 -6.59
C GLN A 86 13.70 7.53 -7.05
N LYS A 87 13.64 8.44 -8.03
CA LYS A 87 14.77 9.29 -8.42
C LYS A 87 15.34 10.06 -7.23
N ARG A 88 14.46 10.64 -6.40
CA ARG A 88 14.85 11.36 -5.18
C ARG A 88 15.50 10.44 -4.14
N GLN A 89 14.95 9.25 -3.91
CA GLN A 89 15.52 8.26 -2.99
C GLN A 89 16.91 7.81 -3.44
N ALA A 90 17.10 7.51 -4.73
CA ALA A 90 18.40 7.13 -5.28
C ALA A 90 19.46 8.23 -5.07
N SER A 91 19.09 9.50 -5.22
CA SER A 91 19.99 10.63 -4.93
C SER A 91 20.40 10.68 -3.45
N ARG A 92 19.43 10.56 -2.54
CA ARG A 92 19.69 10.54 -1.08
C ARG A 92 20.55 9.37 -0.65
N ASN A 93 20.36 8.19 -1.26
CA ASN A 93 21.17 7.02 -0.98
C ASN A 93 22.64 7.25 -1.35
N ARG A 94 22.93 7.86 -2.51
CA ARG A 94 24.30 8.21 -2.92
C ARG A 94 24.96 9.18 -1.95
N GLU A 95 24.23 10.21 -1.54
CA GLU A 95 24.70 11.18 -0.54
C GLU A 95 25.05 10.50 0.79
N MET A 96 24.12 9.69 1.33
CA MET A 96 24.34 8.97 2.58
C MET A 96 25.51 7.98 2.52
N LEU A 97 25.71 7.29 1.40
CA LEU A 97 26.86 6.41 1.20
C LEU A 97 28.17 7.20 1.19
N SER A 98 28.20 8.37 0.55
CA SER A 98 29.39 9.24 0.55
C SER A 98 29.76 9.77 1.93
N LEU A 99 28.76 9.99 2.80
CA LEU A 99 28.96 10.40 4.19
C LEU A 99 29.47 9.26 5.07
N LYS A 100 28.98 8.03 4.86
CA LYS A 100 29.40 6.84 5.62
C LYS A 100 30.79 6.32 5.24
N ALA A 101 31.32 6.74 4.10
CA ALA A 101 32.65 6.34 3.61
C ALA A 101 33.79 7.26 4.09
N LYS A 102 33.48 8.30 4.86
CA LYS A 102 34.43 9.19 5.54
C LYS A 102 34.55 8.81 7.00
#